data_AF-A0A843JJR4-F1
#
_entry.id   AF-A0A843JJR4-F1
#
_cell.length_a   1.000
_cell.length_b   1.000
_cell.length_c   1.000
_cell.angle_alpha   90.00
_cell.angle_beta   90.00
_cell.angle_gamma   90.00
#
_symmetry.space_group_name_H-M   'P 1'
#
loop_
_entity.id
_entity.type
_entity.pdbx_description
1 polymer ?
#
loop_
_entity_poly.entity_id
_entity_poly.type
_entity_poly.pdbx_seq_one_letter_code
_entity_poly.pdbx_strand_id
1 'polypeptide(L)'
;MFCPECGRPIENEAANFCVWCGKDLSSRIRNSTADAAPETEEKTDESWTPPQYNPQYPPYPQNPSYQQYNPYPQYQQYPHNAGTTRRKSRIGPMIGSLLIALVIILAAFSGMGGDVTPVTKEDDKVITDTTTFGDVTILTSGAFTHDVFTYRTGQHTFTEEKGLEKCIVFKLNDSIASKYGYYQWTFFDKNHSVYRAYLYDWEKDKYTEVDRSTGENTETFTFFEYKGNEVIKKEAALYWAGYNQIGDYTVTVKCYKSESEYDLYKDGGGNIQTYTGSYKCIGKLEKSYTWTYKSDKYSLSTTFDYNEYKKYSDNKTVKRNASLDEYSVFSNYVVINDTVSDISGKLASEYKRVKGQNSDLTGQEYANFVLGYVQMCFYYPPNSGSVSGDKMMYGYDDYFAYPMETIFYGMGDCEDTSILAAALFKASGYKVAMGLLPGHAVVGVSLTSYTAPSGWVTSKI
;
A
#
# COMPACT_ATOMS: atom_id res chain seq x y z
N MET A 1 -18.85 31.59 8.82
CA MET A 1 -17.83 32.65 9.06
C MET A 1 -16.41 32.15 8.74
N PHE A 2 -15.41 33.01 8.51
CA PHE A 2 -14.00 32.60 8.27
C PHE A 2 -13.08 33.01 9.43
N CYS A 3 -12.08 32.19 9.75
CA CYS A 3 -11.08 32.51 10.76
C CYS A 3 -10.20 33.68 10.29
N PRO A 4 -10.05 34.76 11.07
CA PRO A 4 -9.25 35.92 10.67
C PRO A 4 -7.74 35.65 10.64
N GLU A 5 -7.28 34.60 11.30
CA GLU A 5 -5.87 34.24 11.32
C GLU A 5 -5.48 33.40 10.11
N CYS A 6 -6.26 32.36 9.80
CA CYS A 6 -5.88 31.38 8.78
C CYS A 6 -6.78 31.39 7.54
N GLY A 7 -7.79 32.26 7.48
CA GLY A 7 -8.69 32.42 6.34
C GLY A 7 -9.61 31.22 6.05
N ARG A 8 -9.62 30.19 6.90
CA ARG A 8 -10.41 28.96 6.68
C ARG A 8 -11.85 29.09 7.20
N PRO A 9 -12.82 28.43 6.57
CA PRO A 9 -14.22 28.45 7.01
C PRO A 9 -14.36 27.81 8.39
N ILE A 10 -15.22 28.41 9.21
CA ILE A 10 -15.64 27.91 10.52
C ILE A 10 -17.07 27.40 10.35
N GLU A 11 -17.23 26.08 10.46
CA GLU A 11 -18.48 25.38 10.19
C GLU A 11 -19.56 25.64 11.25
N ASN A 12 -19.15 26.04 12.46
CA ASN A 12 -20.06 26.37 13.57
C ASN A 12 -19.89 27.83 14.00
N GLU A 13 -20.91 28.65 13.79
CA GLU A 13 -20.89 30.08 14.12
C GLU A 13 -20.78 30.37 15.63
N ALA A 14 -21.06 29.38 16.48
CA ALA A 14 -20.88 29.45 17.93
C ALA A 14 -19.52 28.91 18.41
N ALA A 15 -18.58 28.61 17.51
CA ALA A 15 -17.27 28.11 17.87
C ALA A 15 -16.44 29.17 18.63
N ASN A 16 -15.98 28.82 19.84
CA ASN A 16 -15.13 29.69 20.66
C ASN A 16 -13.65 29.69 20.21
N PHE A 17 -13.24 28.79 19.32
CA PHE A 17 -11.89 28.74 18.76
C PHE A 17 -11.90 28.14 17.35
N CYS A 18 -10.91 28.50 16.53
CA CYS A 18 -10.71 27.94 15.21
C CYS A 18 -10.10 26.54 15.32
N VAL A 19 -10.81 25.53 14.85
CA VAL A 19 -10.35 24.12 14.86
C VAL A 19 -9.10 23.88 14.00
N TRP A 20 -8.80 24.79 13.06
CA TRP A 20 -7.67 24.65 12.14
C TRP A 20 -6.36 25.22 12.66
N CYS A 21 -6.41 26.30 13.43
CA CYS A 21 -5.20 27.01 13.89
C CYS A 21 -5.19 27.33 15.40
N GLY A 22 -6.24 26.96 16.14
CA GLY A 22 -6.34 27.18 17.58
C GLY A 22 -6.65 28.62 18.01
N LYS A 23 -6.90 29.55 17.08
CA LYS A 23 -7.20 30.97 17.39
C LYS A 23 -8.50 31.09 18.20
N ASP A 24 -8.47 31.80 19.32
CA ASP A 24 -9.67 32.16 20.11
C ASP A 24 -10.59 33.10 19.30
N LEU A 25 -11.88 32.72 19.20
CA LEU A 25 -12.93 33.42 18.46
C LEU A 25 -14.02 34.00 19.39
N SER A 26 -13.92 33.77 20.70
CA SER A 26 -14.92 34.17 21.70
C SER A 26 -15.14 35.69 21.81
N SER A 27 -14.19 36.49 21.31
CA SER A 27 -14.31 37.95 21.24
C SER A 27 -15.25 38.44 20.13
N ARG A 28 -15.56 37.62 19.11
CA ARG A 28 -16.45 37.99 18.00
C ARG A 28 -17.93 37.76 18.29
N ILE A 29 -18.27 36.73 19.06
CA ILE A 29 -19.67 36.39 19.40
C ILE A 29 -20.34 37.53 20.19
N ARG A 30 -19.56 38.42 20.82
CA ARG A 30 -20.10 39.58 21.54
C ARG A 30 -20.51 40.77 20.66
N ASN A 31 -20.13 40.80 19.37
CA ASN A 31 -20.27 42.00 18.54
C ASN A 31 -21.06 41.81 17.23
N SER A 32 -21.70 40.66 16.96
CA SER A 32 -22.37 40.41 15.67
C SER A 32 -23.86 40.79 15.61
N THR A 33 -24.25 41.90 16.22
CA THR A 33 -25.52 42.58 15.90
C THR A 33 -25.22 43.96 15.33
N ALA A 34 -24.76 44.04 14.08
CA ALA A 34 -24.87 45.23 13.23
C ALA A 34 -24.40 44.95 11.78
N ASP A 35 -25.35 45.14 10.87
CA ASP A 35 -25.25 45.72 9.53
C ASP A 35 -24.62 44.97 8.34
N ALA A 36 -25.31 45.15 7.21
CA ALA A 36 -25.16 44.47 5.93
C ALA A 36 -24.70 45.42 4.79
N ALA A 37 -24.11 44.79 3.76
CA ALA A 37 -23.91 45.22 2.36
C ALA A 37 -22.80 46.27 2.05
N PRO A 38 -22.32 46.43 0.78
CA PRO A 38 -22.72 45.79 -0.48
C PRO A 38 -21.59 45.24 -1.40
N GLU A 39 -22.03 44.68 -2.53
CA GLU A 39 -21.34 44.06 -3.68
C GLU A 39 -20.35 44.96 -4.45
N THR A 40 -19.30 44.36 -5.04
CA THR A 40 -18.61 44.91 -6.23
C THR A 40 -18.11 43.82 -7.19
N GLU A 41 -18.65 43.93 -8.41
CA GLU A 41 -18.07 43.85 -9.76
C GLU A 41 -17.13 42.71 -10.21
N GLU A 42 -17.58 42.17 -11.35
CA GLU A 42 -17.06 41.14 -12.24
C GLU A 42 -15.91 41.66 -13.13
N LYS A 43 -14.85 40.86 -13.30
CA LYS A 43 -13.86 41.03 -14.38
C LYS A 43 -13.53 39.69 -15.04
N THR A 44 -13.77 39.64 -16.34
CA THR A 44 -13.20 38.78 -17.39
C THR A 44 -11.67 38.94 -17.41
N ASP A 45 -10.80 38.06 -17.89
CA ASP A 45 -10.78 37.01 -18.91
C ASP A 45 -9.43 36.28 -18.72
N GLU A 46 -9.30 34.98 -18.97
CA GLU A 46 -8.07 34.35 -19.51
C GLU A 46 -8.23 32.83 -19.73
N SER A 47 -7.92 32.42 -20.95
CA SER A 47 -8.04 31.08 -21.50
C SER A 47 -7.19 30.05 -20.74
N TRP A 48 -7.87 29.02 -20.21
CA TRP A 48 -7.26 27.88 -19.56
C TRP A 48 -6.64 26.90 -20.58
N THR A 49 -5.39 26.51 -20.35
CA THR A 49 -4.74 25.35 -20.98
C THR A 49 -4.61 24.24 -19.94
N PRO A 50 -4.98 22.99 -20.25
CA PRO A 50 -4.89 21.88 -19.30
C PRO A 50 -3.43 21.57 -18.93
N PRO A 51 -3.15 21.24 -17.65
CA PRO A 51 -1.80 20.90 -17.21
C PRO A 51 -1.28 19.61 -17.87
N GLN A 52 0.00 19.64 -18.18
CA GLN A 52 0.78 18.53 -18.74
C GLN A 52 0.89 17.39 -17.72
N TYR A 53 0.55 16.17 -18.15
CA TYR A 53 0.76 14.93 -17.40
C TYR A 53 2.19 14.41 -17.66
N ASN A 54 2.93 14.11 -16.60
CA ASN A 54 4.31 13.62 -16.61
C ASN A 54 4.36 12.29 -15.85
N PRO A 55 4.79 11.17 -16.46
CA PRO A 55 4.83 9.84 -15.84
C PRO A 55 6.04 9.67 -14.92
N GLN A 56 6.28 10.59 -13.99
CA GLN A 56 6.96 10.18 -12.77
C GLN A 56 5.89 9.59 -11.86
N TYR A 57 6.17 8.43 -11.24
CA TYR A 57 5.32 7.83 -10.20
C TYR A 57 4.71 8.95 -9.38
N PRO A 58 3.39 8.90 -9.08
CA PRO A 58 2.83 9.90 -8.19
C PRO A 58 3.74 9.92 -6.95
N PRO A 59 4.30 11.07 -6.55
CA PRO A 59 4.79 11.16 -5.20
C PRO A 59 3.63 10.66 -4.34
N TYR A 60 3.90 9.77 -3.38
CA TYR A 60 2.91 9.48 -2.33
C TYR A 60 2.30 10.83 -1.97
N PRO A 61 0.97 11.01 -2.09
CA PRO A 61 0.36 12.33 -1.99
C PRO A 61 0.95 13.01 -0.76
N GLN A 62 1.30 14.29 -0.84
CA GLN A 62 1.71 14.99 0.37
C GLN A 62 0.46 15.20 1.21
N ASN A 63 0.57 14.83 2.48
CA ASN A 63 -0.53 14.79 3.43
C ASN A 63 -1.28 16.14 3.49
N PRO A 64 -2.54 16.26 3.03
CA PRO A 64 -3.37 17.39 3.40
C PRO A 64 -3.69 17.25 4.90
N SER A 65 -3.38 18.29 5.68
CA SER A 65 -3.64 18.40 7.13
C SER A 65 -4.83 17.56 7.61
N TYR A 66 -4.59 16.41 8.25
CA TYR A 66 -5.65 15.54 8.75
C TYR A 66 -6.50 16.25 9.82
N GLN A 67 -7.81 16.19 9.62
CA GLN A 67 -8.82 16.40 10.65
C GLN A 67 -8.72 15.28 11.70
N GLN A 68 -8.75 15.65 12.97
CA GLN A 68 -8.78 14.71 14.08
C GLN A 68 -10.19 14.08 14.18
N TYR A 69 -10.33 12.82 13.79
CA TYR A 69 -11.59 12.08 13.94
C TYR A 69 -11.79 11.64 15.40
N ASN A 70 -13.02 11.76 15.91
CA ASN A 70 -13.42 11.40 17.27
C ASN A 70 -13.79 9.90 17.32
N PRO A 71 -13.06 9.04 18.05
CA PRO A 71 -13.17 7.58 17.89
C PRO A 71 -14.29 6.93 18.73
N TYR A 72 -15.33 7.64 19.14
CA TYR A 72 -16.45 7.04 19.89
C TYR A 72 -17.63 6.66 18.98
N PRO A 73 -17.78 5.39 18.57
CA PRO A 73 -19.07 4.93 18.09
C PRO A 73 -20.08 4.96 19.25
N GLN A 74 -21.22 5.61 19.03
CA GLN A 74 -22.38 5.51 19.90
C GLN A 74 -22.88 4.06 19.86
N TYR A 75 -22.69 3.32 20.96
CA TYR A 75 -23.17 1.95 21.10
C TYR A 75 -24.70 1.90 21.03
N GLN A 76 -25.26 1.35 19.95
CA GLN A 76 -26.62 0.80 19.98
C GLN A 76 -26.56 -0.61 20.58
N GLN A 77 -27.21 -0.78 21.73
CA GLN A 77 -27.40 -2.09 22.36
C GLN A 77 -28.33 -2.95 21.48
N TYR A 78 -27.80 -4.03 20.90
CA TYR A 78 -28.62 -5.09 20.33
C TYR A 78 -28.97 -6.12 21.42
N PRO A 79 -30.24 -6.53 21.55
CA PRO A 79 -30.67 -7.43 22.60
C PRO A 79 -30.09 -8.84 22.42
N HIS A 80 -29.52 -9.36 23.50
CA HIS A 80 -29.13 -10.76 23.64
C HIS A 80 -30.36 -11.67 23.50
N ASN A 81 -30.39 -12.50 22.45
CA ASN A 81 -31.28 -13.66 22.42
C ASN A 81 -30.50 -14.92 22.82
N ALA A 82 -30.96 -15.49 23.93
CA ALA A 82 -30.50 -16.73 24.52
C ALA A 82 -30.77 -17.93 23.62
N GLY A 83 -29.90 -18.93 23.74
CA GLY A 83 -29.74 -20.01 22.78
C GLY A 83 -30.84 -21.06 22.71
N THR A 84 -30.69 -21.94 21.73
CA THR A 84 -31.26 -23.29 21.76
C THR A 84 -30.24 -24.31 21.25
N THR A 85 -30.06 -25.35 22.06
CA THR A 85 -29.24 -26.54 21.83
C THR A 85 -29.91 -27.57 20.91
N ARG A 86 -29.11 -28.29 20.10
CA ARG A 86 -29.25 -29.71 19.61
C ARG A 86 -28.73 -29.79 18.16
N ARG A 87 -28.12 -30.86 17.64
CA ARG A 87 -27.92 -32.26 18.05
C ARG A 87 -26.76 -32.83 17.20
N LYS A 88 -25.91 -33.68 17.78
CA LYS A 88 -24.95 -34.52 17.05
C LYS A 88 -25.71 -35.60 16.24
N SER A 89 -25.30 -35.86 15.01
CA SER A 89 -25.55 -37.15 14.36
C SER A 89 -24.22 -37.72 13.82
N ARG A 90 -24.00 -38.99 14.14
CA ARG A 90 -22.91 -39.86 13.68
C ARG A 90 -23.45 -40.64 12.49
N ILE A 91 -22.77 -40.62 11.33
CA ILE A 91 -22.80 -41.71 10.36
C ILE A 91 -21.38 -41.85 9.79
N GLY A 92 -20.81 -43.05 9.97
CA GLY A 92 -19.50 -43.46 9.44
C GLY A 92 -19.58 -44.04 8.01
N PRO A 93 -18.48 -44.64 7.52
CA PRO A 93 -17.98 -44.45 6.16
C PRO A 93 -18.41 -45.54 5.17
N MET A 94 -18.67 -45.16 3.91
CA MET A 94 -18.68 -46.08 2.76
C MET A 94 -18.28 -45.33 1.47
N ILE A 95 -17.64 -46.09 0.57
CA ILE A 95 -17.33 -45.79 -0.84
C ILE A 95 -15.91 -45.23 -1.09
N GLY A 96 -14.91 -46.08 -0.82
CA GLY A 96 -13.67 -46.12 -1.61
C GLY A 96 -13.73 -47.33 -2.53
N SER A 97 -14.18 -47.17 -3.79
CA SER A 97 -14.10 -48.18 -4.88
C SER A 97 -14.50 -47.64 -6.27
N LEU A 98 -14.55 -46.32 -6.49
CA LEU A 98 -14.95 -45.72 -7.78
C LEU A 98 -13.87 -44.85 -8.47
N LEU A 99 -12.72 -44.65 -7.82
CA LEU A 99 -11.64 -43.80 -8.33
C LEU A 99 -10.52 -44.54 -9.10
N ILE A 100 -10.56 -45.88 -9.15
CA ILE A 100 -9.49 -46.67 -9.79
C ILE A 100 -9.85 -47.10 -11.23
N ALA A 101 -11.13 -47.07 -11.61
CA ALA A 101 -11.56 -47.44 -12.97
C ALA A 101 -11.54 -46.27 -13.98
N LEU A 102 -11.48 -45.02 -13.51
CA LEU A 102 -11.45 -43.83 -14.38
C LEU A 102 -10.02 -43.43 -14.83
N VAL A 103 -8.99 -43.98 -14.16
CA VAL A 103 -7.57 -43.68 -14.42
C VAL A 103 -6.99 -44.54 -15.56
N ILE A 104 -7.65 -45.63 -15.95
CA ILE A 104 -7.13 -46.55 -16.98
C ILE A 104 -7.68 -46.25 -18.39
N ILE A 105 -8.76 -45.47 -18.53
CA ILE A 105 -9.38 -45.16 -19.84
C ILE A 105 -8.83 -43.87 -20.49
N LEU A 106 -8.13 -43.01 -19.74
CA LEU A 106 -7.48 -41.80 -20.29
C LEU A 106 -6.05 -42.04 -20.81
N ALA A 107 -5.48 -43.23 -20.62
CA ALA A 107 -4.13 -43.56 -21.08
C ALA A 107 -4.06 -44.12 -22.51
N ALA A 108 -5.18 -44.17 -23.25
CA ALA A 108 -5.26 -44.78 -24.59
C ALA A 108 -5.40 -43.78 -25.76
N PHE A 109 -5.32 -42.46 -25.52
CA PHE A 109 -5.40 -41.43 -26.58
C PHE A 109 -4.17 -40.51 -26.67
N SER A 110 -3.02 -40.92 -26.16
CA SER A 110 -1.72 -40.25 -26.33
C SER A 110 -0.94 -40.86 -27.50
N GLY A 111 -1.47 -40.71 -28.70
CA GLY A 111 -0.82 -41.09 -29.95
C GLY A 111 -0.82 -39.93 -30.94
N MET A 112 0.36 -39.36 -31.18
CA MET A 112 0.72 -38.44 -32.29
C MET A 112 0.42 -36.95 -32.08
N GLY A 113 1.46 -36.20 -31.66
CA GLY A 113 1.52 -34.74 -31.72
C GLY A 113 2.71 -34.24 -30.90
N GLY A 114 3.69 -33.59 -31.55
CA GLY A 114 5.04 -33.37 -31.01
C GLY A 114 5.10 -32.72 -29.63
N ASP A 115 5.98 -33.27 -28.79
CA ASP A 115 6.29 -32.83 -27.44
C ASP A 115 6.84 -31.39 -27.41
N VAL A 116 6.03 -30.48 -26.88
CA VAL A 116 6.52 -29.39 -26.03
C VAL A 116 5.62 -29.38 -24.81
N THR A 117 6.10 -29.98 -23.72
CA THR A 117 5.43 -29.89 -22.43
C THR A 117 5.25 -28.41 -22.05
N PRO A 118 4.03 -27.95 -21.72
CA PRO A 118 3.84 -26.62 -21.18
C PRO A 118 4.65 -26.49 -19.90
N VAL A 119 5.49 -25.45 -19.81
CA VAL A 119 6.13 -25.05 -18.55
C VAL A 119 5.04 -24.44 -17.67
N THR A 120 4.22 -25.29 -17.06
CA THR A 120 3.17 -24.92 -16.10
C THR A 120 3.42 -25.52 -14.72
N LYS A 121 4.67 -25.87 -14.39
CA LYS A 121 5.04 -26.26 -13.04
C LYS A 121 6.14 -25.36 -12.51
N GLU A 122 5.84 -24.76 -11.36
CA GLU A 122 6.79 -24.30 -10.36
C GLU A 122 7.77 -25.44 -10.04
N ASP A 123 8.76 -25.67 -10.90
CA ASP A 123 9.92 -26.48 -10.53
C ASP A 123 10.84 -25.56 -9.71
N ASP A 124 10.68 -25.64 -8.40
CA ASP A 124 11.38 -24.94 -7.29
C ASP A 124 12.92 -25.11 -7.26
N LYS A 125 13.55 -25.54 -8.35
CA LYS A 125 15.00 -25.39 -8.55
C LYS A 125 15.20 -24.12 -9.37
N VAL A 126 14.99 -22.97 -8.73
CA VAL A 126 14.98 -21.66 -9.39
C VAL A 126 16.37 -21.32 -9.91
N ILE A 127 16.70 -21.79 -11.11
CA ILE A 127 17.78 -21.23 -11.92
C ILE A 127 17.44 -19.76 -12.06
N THR A 128 18.33 -18.92 -11.55
CA THR A 128 18.15 -17.47 -11.52
C THR A 128 19.30 -16.85 -12.30
N ASP A 129 18.98 -16.13 -13.36
CA ASP A 129 19.96 -15.29 -14.05
C ASP A 129 20.07 -13.95 -13.33
N THR A 130 21.30 -13.47 -13.18
CA THR A 130 21.62 -12.22 -12.47
C THR A 130 22.27 -11.24 -13.44
N THR A 131 21.81 -9.99 -13.46
CA THR A 131 22.43 -8.91 -14.26
C THR A 131 22.39 -7.60 -13.47
N THR A 132 23.48 -6.86 -13.45
CA THR A 132 23.58 -5.58 -12.71
C THR A 132 23.60 -4.41 -13.68
N PHE A 133 22.78 -3.39 -13.42
CA PHE A 133 22.71 -2.15 -14.19
C PHE A 133 22.82 -0.94 -13.25
N GLY A 134 23.98 -0.30 -13.22
CA GLY A 134 24.23 0.78 -12.26
C GLY A 134 24.09 0.25 -10.83
N ASP A 135 23.19 0.86 -10.06
CA ASP A 135 22.97 0.55 -8.64
C ASP A 135 21.87 -0.50 -8.38
N VAL A 136 21.27 -1.06 -9.44
CA VAL A 136 20.26 -2.12 -9.33
C VAL A 136 20.77 -3.45 -9.85
N THR A 137 20.29 -4.52 -9.23
CA THR A 137 20.50 -5.90 -9.68
C THR A 137 19.17 -6.48 -10.12
N ILE A 138 19.17 -7.17 -11.25
CA ILE A 138 18.03 -7.87 -11.80
C ILE A 138 18.23 -9.36 -11.61
N LEU A 139 17.21 -10.02 -11.06
CA LEU A 139 17.14 -11.47 -10.91
C LEU A 139 15.95 -11.99 -11.72
N THR A 140 16.17 -12.94 -12.61
CA THR A 140 15.10 -13.52 -13.44
C THR A 140 15.01 -15.03 -13.33
N SER A 141 13.80 -15.57 -13.39
CA SER A 141 13.54 -17.02 -13.39
C SER A 141 12.31 -17.40 -14.23
N GLY A 142 12.04 -18.70 -14.38
CA GLY A 142 10.91 -19.20 -15.16
C GLY A 142 11.14 -19.04 -16.66
N ALA A 143 10.20 -18.45 -17.39
CA ALA A 143 10.31 -18.25 -18.84
C ALA A 143 11.60 -17.50 -19.28
N PHE A 144 12.21 -16.69 -18.42
CA PHE A 144 13.50 -16.05 -18.73
C PHE A 144 14.66 -17.04 -18.82
N THR A 145 14.72 -18.05 -17.96
CA THR A 145 15.84 -19.00 -17.89
C THR A 145 15.69 -20.21 -18.81
N HIS A 146 14.61 -20.24 -19.60
CA HIS A 146 14.31 -21.28 -20.59
C HIS A 146 14.31 -20.72 -22.03
N ASP A 147 14.99 -19.60 -22.27
CA ASP A 147 15.06 -18.90 -23.57
C ASP A 147 13.70 -18.52 -24.17
N VAL A 148 12.64 -18.49 -23.35
CA VAL A 148 11.30 -18.07 -23.78
C VAL A 148 11.21 -16.55 -23.80
N PHE A 149 11.71 -15.90 -22.75
CA PHE A 149 11.79 -14.45 -22.65
C PHE A 149 13.22 -13.95 -22.76
N THR A 150 13.37 -12.78 -23.36
CA THR A 150 14.54 -11.94 -23.19
C THR A 150 14.11 -10.60 -22.60
N TYR A 151 15.01 -9.94 -21.90
CA TYR A 151 14.81 -8.56 -21.48
C TYR A 151 16.04 -7.72 -21.84
N ARG A 152 15.81 -6.44 -22.13
CA ARG A 152 16.89 -5.48 -22.35
C ARG A 152 16.41 -4.07 -22.03
N THR A 153 17.34 -3.18 -21.71
CA THR A 153 17.07 -1.75 -21.72
C THR A 153 16.90 -1.26 -23.15
N GLY A 154 15.93 -0.38 -23.38
CA GLY A 154 15.68 0.23 -24.68
C GLY A 154 15.14 1.65 -24.55
N GLN A 155 14.71 2.20 -25.68
CA GLN A 155 13.95 3.44 -25.74
C GLN A 155 12.62 3.19 -26.47
N HIS A 156 11.54 3.80 -26.00
CA HIS A 156 10.20 3.67 -26.59
C HIS A 156 9.44 4.99 -26.45
N THR A 157 8.58 5.31 -27.43
CA THR A 157 7.66 6.45 -27.34
C THR A 157 6.29 5.94 -26.96
N PHE A 158 5.87 6.22 -25.73
CA PHE A 158 4.55 5.87 -25.23
C PHE A 158 3.51 6.87 -25.77
N THR A 159 2.32 6.39 -26.08
CA THR A 159 1.27 7.14 -26.83
C THR A 159 0.77 8.42 -26.15
N GLU A 160 1.05 8.60 -24.86
CA GLU A 160 0.62 9.76 -24.07
C GLU A 160 1.79 10.72 -23.73
N GLU A 161 3.03 10.36 -24.06
CA GLU A 161 4.23 11.15 -23.76
C GLU A 161 4.91 11.67 -25.03
N LYS A 162 5.18 12.98 -25.07
CA LYS A 162 5.98 13.58 -26.13
C LYS A 162 7.48 13.29 -25.89
N GLY A 163 7.97 12.09 -26.20
CA GLY A 163 9.40 11.78 -26.11
C GLY A 163 9.78 10.31 -26.32
N LEU A 164 11.08 10.06 -26.48
CA LEU A 164 11.66 8.72 -26.32
C LEU A 164 11.99 8.52 -24.84
N GLU A 165 11.37 7.53 -24.22
CA GLU A 165 11.58 7.19 -22.83
C GLU A 165 12.44 5.94 -22.69
N LYS A 166 13.32 5.93 -21.69
CA LYS A 166 14.09 4.74 -21.35
C LYS A 166 13.15 3.70 -20.73
N CYS A 167 13.19 2.48 -21.24
CA CYS A 167 12.28 1.41 -20.82
C CYS A 167 13.01 0.08 -20.70
N ILE A 168 12.35 -0.89 -20.07
CA ILE A 168 12.67 -2.31 -20.25
C ILE A 168 11.78 -2.85 -21.35
N VAL A 169 12.38 -3.61 -22.25
CA VAL A 169 11.69 -4.36 -23.30
C VAL A 169 11.75 -5.83 -22.93
N PHE A 170 10.60 -6.40 -22.58
CA PHE A 170 10.43 -7.85 -22.49
C PHE A 170 10.05 -8.35 -23.88
N LYS A 171 10.77 -9.34 -24.42
CA LYS A 171 10.50 -9.87 -25.76
C LYS A 171 10.36 -11.39 -25.69
N LEU A 172 9.29 -11.90 -26.29
CA LEU A 172 9.12 -13.33 -26.52
C LEU A 172 10.07 -13.76 -27.66
N ASN A 173 10.74 -14.90 -27.49
CA ASN A 173 11.66 -15.44 -28.48
C ASN A 173 11.01 -15.56 -29.86
N ASP A 174 11.72 -15.16 -30.92
CA ASP A 174 11.18 -15.11 -32.29
C ASP A 174 10.71 -16.49 -32.80
N SER A 175 11.37 -17.58 -32.37
CA SER A 175 10.97 -18.96 -32.71
C SER A 175 9.64 -19.38 -32.07
N ILE A 176 9.28 -18.76 -30.94
CA ILE A 176 8.01 -18.98 -30.25
C ILE A 176 6.97 -18.02 -30.80
N ALA A 177 7.30 -16.73 -30.91
CA ALA A 177 6.42 -15.68 -31.41
C ALA A 177 5.91 -15.98 -32.83
N SER A 178 6.75 -16.50 -33.73
CA SER A 178 6.33 -16.84 -35.10
C SER A 178 5.17 -17.86 -35.20
N LYS A 179 4.80 -18.52 -34.09
CA LYS A 179 3.68 -19.48 -34.01
C LYS A 179 2.34 -18.83 -33.66
N TYR A 180 2.31 -17.52 -33.36
CA TYR A 180 1.14 -16.82 -32.81
C TYR A 180 0.92 -15.45 -33.47
N GLY A 181 -0.35 -15.05 -33.59
CA GLY A 181 -0.76 -13.78 -34.19
C GLY A 181 -1.01 -12.65 -33.19
N TYR A 182 -1.37 -13.00 -31.95
CA TYR A 182 -1.71 -12.05 -30.88
C TYR A 182 -1.13 -12.44 -29.53
N TYR A 183 -0.89 -11.42 -28.69
CA TYR A 183 -0.27 -11.53 -27.38
C TYR A 183 -1.01 -10.66 -26.37
N GLN A 184 -1.40 -11.25 -25.25
CA GLN A 184 -1.89 -10.54 -24.07
C GLN A 184 -0.79 -10.58 -23.02
N TRP A 185 -0.14 -9.45 -22.81
CA TRP A 185 0.90 -9.28 -21.82
C TRP A 185 0.30 -8.81 -20.50
N THR A 186 0.76 -9.39 -19.41
CA THR A 186 0.45 -8.96 -18.05
C THR A 186 1.75 -8.72 -17.31
N PHE A 187 1.90 -7.52 -16.75
CA PHE A 187 3.03 -7.16 -15.90
C PHE A 187 2.54 -6.74 -14.52
N PHE A 188 2.87 -7.55 -13.52
CA PHE A 188 2.31 -7.47 -12.18
C PHE A 188 3.40 -7.34 -11.12
N ASP A 189 3.33 -6.31 -10.28
CA ASP A 189 4.19 -6.15 -9.09
C ASP A 189 3.53 -6.81 -7.88
N LYS A 190 4.19 -7.81 -7.31
CA LYS A 190 3.68 -8.58 -6.17
C LYS A 190 3.60 -7.77 -4.89
N ASN A 191 4.35 -6.67 -4.76
CA ASN A 191 4.34 -5.86 -3.54
C ASN A 191 3.41 -4.66 -3.67
N HIS A 192 2.93 -4.35 -4.87
CA HIS A 192 1.94 -3.31 -5.15
C HIS A 192 0.64 -3.91 -5.66
N SER A 193 0.20 -5.01 -5.04
CA SER A 193 -1.15 -5.56 -5.18
C SER A 193 -2.15 -4.65 -4.49
N VAL A 194 -2.21 -3.37 -4.91
CA VAL A 194 -3.21 -2.45 -4.40
C VAL A 194 -4.55 -2.97 -4.90
N TYR A 195 -5.40 -3.40 -3.97
CA TYR A 195 -6.79 -3.65 -4.32
C TYR A 195 -7.38 -2.32 -4.80
N ARG A 196 -7.70 -2.24 -6.09
CA ARG A 196 -8.29 -1.02 -6.66
C ARG A 196 -9.73 -0.93 -6.19
N ALA A 197 -10.06 0.21 -5.61
CA ALA A 197 -11.40 0.52 -5.19
C ALA A 197 -12.15 1.11 -6.37
N TYR A 198 -13.26 0.50 -6.75
CA TYR A 198 -14.17 1.07 -7.74
C TYR A 198 -15.49 1.42 -7.08
N LEU A 199 -15.99 2.61 -7.40
CA LEU A 199 -17.39 2.98 -7.16
C LEU A 199 -18.22 2.40 -8.29
N TYR A 200 -19.26 1.67 -7.93
CA TYR A 200 -20.26 1.21 -8.87
C TYR A 200 -21.38 2.25 -8.96
N ASP A 201 -21.48 2.89 -10.12
CA ASP A 201 -22.57 3.78 -10.45
C ASP A 201 -23.76 2.94 -10.95
N TRP A 202 -24.77 2.78 -10.10
CA TRP A 202 -25.96 1.96 -10.38
C TRP A 202 -26.88 2.59 -11.43
N GLU A 203 -26.81 3.89 -11.65
CA GLU A 203 -27.56 4.56 -12.72
C GLU A 203 -26.89 4.34 -14.08
N LYS A 204 -25.56 4.22 -14.10
CA LYS A 204 -24.76 4.05 -15.32
C LYS A 204 -24.31 2.62 -15.59
N ASP A 205 -24.58 1.68 -14.69
CA ASP A 205 -24.11 0.28 -14.74
C ASP A 205 -22.59 0.21 -15.03
N LYS A 206 -21.82 1.03 -14.31
CA LYS A 206 -20.40 1.23 -14.60
C LYS A 206 -19.55 1.37 -13.33
N TYR A 207 -18.38 0.75 -13.37
CA TYR A 207 -17.34 0.94 -12.36
C TYR A 207 -16.44 2.14 -12.71
N THR A 208 -16.16 2.98 -11.72
CA THR A 208 -15.20 4.09 -11.81
C THR A 208 -14.13 3.91 -10.74
N GLU A 209 -12.86 3.91 -11.14
CA GLU A 209 -11.72 3.82 -10.20
C GLU A 209 -11.68 5.08 -9.32
N VAL A 210 -11.45 4.90 -8.03
CA VAL A 210 -11.46 6.01 -7.06
C VAL A 210 -10.08 6.19 -6.45
N ASP A 211 -9.53 7.39 -6.62
CA ASP A 211 -8.38 7.86 -5.86
C ASP A 211 -8.90 8.46 -4.55
N ARG A 212 -8.60 7.82 -3.42
CA ARG A 212 -9.18 8.16 -2.11
C ARG A 212 -8.42 9.23 -1.33
N SER A 213 -7.57 10.01 -1.99
CA SER A 213 -6.97 11.22 -1.38
C SER A 213 -7.99 12.32 -1.02
N THR A 214 -9.26 12.21 -1.45
CA THR A 214 -10.26 13.31 -1.40
C THR A 214 -11.37 13.18 -0.34
N GLY A 215 -11.42 12.11 0.46
CA GLY A 215 -12.20 12.10 1.72
C GLY A 215 -13.74 12.09 1.62
N GLU A 216 -14.36 11.74 0.49
CA GLU A 216 -15.83 11.64 0.42
C GLU A 216 -16.39 10.29 0.95
N ASN A 217 -17.47 10.41 1.73
CA ASN A 217 -18.30 9.29 2.17
C ASN A 217 -19.45 9.11 1.19
N THR A 218 -19.55 7.96 0.51
CA THR A 218 -20.69 7.02 0.56
C THR A 218 -20.66 5.92 -0.53
N GLU A 219 -21.27 4.78 -0.17
CA GLU A 219 -21.89 3.68 -0.96
C GLU A 219 -21.00 2.72 -1.77
N THR A 220 -20.71 1.56 -1.16
CA THR A 220 -20.20 0.31 -1.78
C THR A 220 -18.95 0.44 -2.67
N PHE A 221 -17.79 0.26 -2.04
CA PHE A 221 -16.54 -0.01 -2.75
C PHE A 221 -16.47 -1.49 -3.09
N THR A 222 -16.27 -1.81 -4.36
CA THR A 222 -15.81 -3.15 -4.76
C THR A 222 -14.31 -3.08 -4.99
N PHE A 223 -13.60 -3.85 -4.19
CA PHE A 223 -12.15 -3.99 -4.30
C PHE A 223 -11.84 -5.16 -5.21
N PHE A 224 -11.08 -4.92 -6.27
CA PHE A 224 -10.58 -5.98 -7.14
C PHE A 224 -9.11 -6.17 -6.89
N GLU A 225 -8.69 -7.44 -6.87
CA GLU A 225 -7.27 -7.78 -6.94
C GLU A 225 -6.71 -7.19 -8.25
N TYR A 226 -5.80 -6.23 -8.13
CA TYR A 226 -5.12 -5.68 -9.28
C TYR A 226 -4.17 -6.74 -9.85
N LYS A 227 -4.42 -7.19 -11.10
CA LYS A 227 -3.59 -8.22 -11.76
C LYS A 227 -2.44 -7.63 -12.59
N GLY A 228 -2.10 -6.36 -12.41
CA GLY A 228 -1.09 -5.68 -13.22
C GLY A 228 -1.67 -4.96 -14.44
N ASN A 229 -0.77 -4.37 -15.24
CA ASN A 229 -1.16 -3.76 -16.51
C ASN A 229 -1.33 -4.87 -17.54
N GLU A 230 -2.47 -4.89 -18.22
CA GLU A 230 -2.77 -5.82 -19.30
C GLU A 230 -2.79 -5.11 -20.64
N VAL A 231 -2.07 -5.66 -21.63
CA VAL A 231 -2.01 -5.10 -22.98
C VAL A 231 -2.15 -6.22 -24.01
N ILE A 232 -3.14 -6.09 -24.89
CA ILE A 232 -3.35 -6.98 -26.03
C ILE A 232 -2.79 -6.33 -27.30
N LYS A 233 -1.91 -7.04 -28.03
CA LYS A 233 -1.36 -6.55 -29.29
C LYS A 233 -0.75 -7.65 -30.17
N LYS A 234 -0.46 -7.31 -31.43
CA LYS A 234 0.21 -8.19 -32.40
C LYS A 234 1.72 -8.32 -32.18
N GLU A 235 2.31 -7.39 -31.46
CA GLU A 235 3.74 -7.39 -31.20
C GLU A 235 4.09 -8.29 -30.01
N ALA A 236 5.04 -9.19 -30.22
CA ALA A 236 5.52 -10.14 -29.20
C ALA A 236 6.53 -9.51 -28.22
N ALA A 237 6.35 -8.24 -27.86
CA ALA A 237 7.20 -7.53 -26.92
C ALA A 237 6.38 -6.63 -26.01
N LEU A 238 6.76 -6.45 -24.74
CA LEU A 238 6.18 -5.49 -23.81
C LEU A 238 7.22 -4.41 -23.49
N TYR A 239 6.82 -3.14 -23.56
CA TYR A 239 7.64 -2.00 -23.18
C TYR A 239 7.15 -1.46 -21.84
N TRP A 240 8.08 -1.21 -20.93
CA TRP A 240 7.75 -0.72 -19.59
C TRP A 240 8.70 0.42 -19.18
N ALA A 241 8.14 1.60 -18.92
CA ALA A 241 8.90 2.82 -18.60
C ALA A 241 9.65 2.74 -17.24
N GLY A 242 9.22 1.86 -16.32
CA GLY A 242 9.80 1.72 -14.98
C GLY A 242 11.15 1.03 -14.91
N TYR A 243 12.10 1.30 -15.82
CA TYR A 243 13.28 0.46 -16.03
C TYR A 243 14.23 0.29 -14.83
N ASN A 244 14.11 1.14 -13.82
CA ASN A 244 14.84 1.10 -12.56
C ASN A 244 13.91 0.97 -11.34
N GLN A 245 12.61 0.71 -11.55
CA GLN A 245 11.69 0.53 -10.46
C GLN A 245 12.03 -0.78 -9.73
N ILE A 246 12.32 -0.65 -8.44
CA ILE A 246 12.59 -1.76 -7.53
C ILE A 246 11.28 -2.46 -7.22
N GLY A 247 11.28 -3.79 -7.26
CA GLY A 247 10.09 -4.60 -7.03
C GLY A 247 10.28 -6.08 -7.38
N ASP A 248 9.25 -6.88 -7.08
CA ASP A 248 9.16 -8.30 -7.46
C ASP A 248 8.03 -8.43 -8.48
N TYR A 249 8.39 -8.60 -9.75
CA TYR A 249 7.45 -8.58 -10.85
C TYR A 249 7.22 -9.97 -11.44
N THR A 250 6.00 -10.20 -11.90
CA THR A 250 5.63 -11.32 -12.74
C THR A 250 5.32 -10.81 -14.13
N VAL A 251 6.03 -11.35 -15.12
CA VAL A 251 5.77 -11.10 -16.54
C VAL A 251 5.07 -12.32 -17.11
N THR A 252 3.86 -12.14 -17.61
CA THR A 252 3.09 -13.21 -18.26
C THR A 252 2.72 -12.78 -19.67
N VAL A 253 2.77 -13.72 -20.61
CA VAL A 253 2.17 -13.54 -21.93
C VAL A 253 1.29 -14.73 -22.25
N LYS A 254 0.04 -14.46 -22.61
CA LYS A 254 -0.84 -15.43 -23.27
C LYS A 254 -0.72 -15.23 -24.78
N CYS A 255 -0.37 -16.30 -25.47
CA CYS A 255 -0.14 -16.32 -26.90
C CYS A 255 -1.32 -16.98 -27.61
N TYR A 256 -1.84 -16.31 -28.63
CA TYR A 256 -3.03 -16.70 -29.37
C TYR A 256 -2.68 -16.97 -30.83
N LYS A 257 -3.13 -18.11 -31.36
CA LYS A 257 -2.95 -18.44 -32.78
C LYS A 257 -3.84 -17.61 -33.71
N SER A 258 -4.90 -16.99 -33.18
CA SER A 258 -5.84 -16.20 -33.98
C SER A 258 -5.19 -14.98 -34.63
N GLU A 259 -5.73 -14.58 -35.78
CA GLU A 259 -5.39 -13.38 -36.53
C GLU A 259 -6.29 -12.17 -36.19
N SER A 260 -7.28 -12.33 -35.31
CA SER A 260 -8.18 -11.25 -34.88
C SER A 260 -8.30 -11.14 -33.36
N GLU A 261 -8.36 -9.89 -32.86
CA GLU A 261 -8.58 -9.58 -31.45
C GLU A 261 -9.97 -10.02 -30.95
N TYR A 262 -10.95 -10.05 -31.86
CA TYR A 262 -12.33 -10.41 -31.54
C TYR A 262 -12.49 -11.89 -31.18
N ASP A 263 -11.65 -12.77 -31.72
CA ASP A 263 -11.69 -14.21 -31.45
C ASP A 263 -11.09 -14.59 -30.08
N LEU A 264 -10.37 -13.65 -29.42
CA LEU A 264 -9.81 -13.85 -28.08
C LEU A 264 -10.89 -14.12 -27.01
N TYR A 265 -12.08 -13.59 -27.22
CA TYR A 265 -13.20 -13.64 -26.27
C TYR A 265 -14.25 -14.71 -26.61
N LYS A 266 -14.16 -15.33 -27.79
CA LYS A 266 -15.21 -16.23 -28.32
C LYS A 266 -14.89 -17.71 -28.18
N ASP A 267 -13.62 -18.10 -28.25
CA ASP A 267 -13.24 -19.51 -28.25
C ASP A 267 -12.60 -19.88 -26.92
N GLY A 268 -13.38 -20.45 -26.01
CA GLY A 268 -12.91 -21.00 -24.74
C GLY A 268 -11.87 -22.14 -24.90
N GLY A 269 -10.63 -21.79 -25.29
CA GLY A 269 -9.49 -22.71 -25.29
C GLY A 269 -8.96 -23.15 -26.66
N GLY A 270 -9.12 -22.36 -27.73
CA GLY A 270 -8.47 -22.63 -29.01
C GLY A 270 -6.96 -22.37 -29.02
N ASN A 271 -6.16 -23.27 -28.41
CA ASN A 271 -4.69 -23.25 -28.36
C ASN A 271 -4.05 -21.96 -27.80
N ILE A 272 -4.42 -21.58 -26.58
CA ILE A 272 -3.72 -20.53 -25.82
C ILE A 272 -2.50 -21.15 -25.17
N GLN A 273 -1.31 -20.63 -25.46
CA GLN A 273 -0.11 -20.98 -24.71
C GLN A 273 0.25 -19.82 -23.78
N THR A 274 0.44 -20.13 -22.50
CA THR A 274 0.85 -19.13 -21.51
C THR A 274 2.30 -19.36 -21.14
N TYR A 275 3.05 -18.27 -21.03
CA TYR A 275 4.42 -18.26 -20.50
C TYR A 275 4.52 -17.23 -19.39
N THR A 276 5.18 -17.61 -18.30
CA THR A 276 5.34 -16.76 -17.12
C THR A 276 6.78 -16.79 -16.62
N GLY A 277 7.32 -15.62 -16.29
CA GLY A 277 8.66 -15.46 -15.74
C GLY A 277 8.64 -14.46 -14.59
N SER A 278 9.53 -14.67 -13.62
CA SER A 278 9.75 -13.68 -12.56
C SER A 278 10.86 -12.72 -12.98
N TYR A 279 10.65 -11.44 -12.73
CA TYR A 279 11.63 -10.37 -12.92
C TYR A 279 11.71 -9.58 -11.62
N LYS A 280 12.81 -9.67 -10.89
CA LYS A 280 13.02 -8.92 -9.64
C LYS A 280 14.07 -7.86 -9.87
N CYS A 281 13.72 -6.61 -9.60
CA CYS A 281 14.66 -5.50 -9.61
C CYS A 281 14.94 -5.15 -8.14
N ILE A 282 16.17 -5.37 -7.69
CA ILE A 282 16.60 -5.15 -6.31
C ILE A 282 17.66 -4.04 -6.28
N GLY A 283 17.63 -3.24 -5.22
CA GLY A 283 18.56 -2.13 -5.04
C GLY A 283 18.21 -1.34 -3.80
N LYS A 284 18.72 -0.11 -3.72
CA LYS A 284 18.41 0.81 -2.62
C LYS A 284 17.21 1.68 -2.97
N LEU A 285 16.31 1.82 -2.01
CA LEU A 285 15.16 2.72 -2.05
C LEU A 285 15.46 3.96 -1.22
N GLU A 286 15.04 5.13 -1.69
CA GLU A 286 15.07 6.37 -0.92
C GLU A 286 13.65 6.78 -0.55
N LYS A 287 13.45 7.16 0.71
CA LYS A 287 12.21 7.75 1.23
C LYS A 287 12.52 9.09 1.85
N SER A 288 11.76 10.11 1.46
CA SER A 288 11.86 11.45 2.01
C SER A 288 10.55 11.83 2.69
N TYR A 289 10.66 12.41 3.87
CA TYR A 289 9.55 12.79 4.73
C TYR A 289 9.65 14.26 5.08
N THR A 290 8.50 14.94 5.13
CA THR A 290 8.38 16.32 5.58
C THR A 290 7.14 16.45 6.44
N TRP A 291 7.26 17.09 7.60
CA TRP A 291 6.11 17.31 8.48
C TRP A 291 6.24 18.62 9.24
N THR A 292 5.09 19.12 9.72
CA THR A 292 5.03 20.30 10.59
C THR A 292 4.48 19.88 11.95
N TYR A 293 5.16 20.27 13.02
CA TYR A 293 4.73 19.98 14.39
C TYR A 293 4.98 21.20 15.30
N LYS A 294 3.93 21.66 16.01
CA LYS A 294 3.95 22.89 16.82
C LYS A 294 4.56 24.10 16.09
N SER A 295 4.15 24.30 14.83
CA SER A 295 4.60 25.36 13.90
C SER A 295 6.02 25.21 13.34
N ASP A 296 6.80 24.24 13.81
CA ASP A 296 8.12 23.96 13.27
C ASP A 296 8.05 22.99 12.09
N LYS A 297 8.91 23.20 11.10
CA LYS A 297 9.02 22.35 9.92
C LYS A 297 10.25 21.44 10.02
N TYR A 298 10.02 20.16 9.76
CA TYR A 298 11.04 19.13 9.81
C TYR A 298 11.08 18.34 8.50
N SER A 299 12.25 17.77 8.22
CA SER A 299 12.45 16.88 7.08
C SER A 299 13.44 15.78 7.40
N LEU A 300 13.24 14.59 6.83
CA LEU A 300 14.14 13.46 6.97
C LEU A 300 14.17 12.66 5.67
N SER A 301 15.36 12.28 5.21
CA SER A 301 15.53 11.33 4.11
C SER A 301 16.30 10.10 4.57
N THR A 302 15.81 8.92 4.22
CA THR A 302 16.44 7.63 4.52
C THR A 302 16.57 6.77 3.27
N THR A 303 17.60 5.95 3.26
CA THR A 303 17.89 5.03 2.16
C THR A 303 18.09 3.64 2.74
N PHE A 304 17.40 2.65 2.19
CA PHE A 304 17.48 1.27 2.67
C PHE A 304 17.53 0.27 1.52
N ASP A 305 18.10 -0.90 1.77
CA ASP A 305 18.16 -1.98 0.78
C ASP A 305 16.79 -2.67 0.70
N TYR A 306 16.30 -2.90 -0.51
CA TYR A 306 15.04 -3.59 -0.73
C TYR A 306 15.02 -5.01 -0.11
N ASN A 307 16.16 -5.69 -0.06
CA ASN A 307 16.27 -7.00 0.59
C ASN A 307 16.06 -6.93 2.10
N GLU A 308 16.31 -5.77 2.73
CA GLU A 308 16.02 -5.59 4.15
C GLU A 308 14.51 -5.65 4.41
N TYR A 309 13.70 -5.04 3.53
CA TYR A 309 12.24 -5.23 3.54
C TYR A 309 11.85 -6.68 3.27
N LYS A 310 12.42 -7.32 2.22
CA LYS A 310 12.08 -8.69 1.84
C LYS A 310 12.39 -9.72 2.92
N LYS A 311 13.45 -9.51 3.71
CA LYS A 311 13.75 -10.33 4.89
C LYS A 311 12.55 -10.46 5.83
N TYR A 312 11.77 -9.38 5.98
CA TYR A 312 10.57 -9.39 6.82
C TYR A 312 9.35 -9.87 6.04
N SER A 313 9.03 -9.31 4.86
CA SER A 313 7.78 -9.64 4.15
C SER A 313 7.72 -11.08 3.61
N ASP A 314 8.86 -11.69 3.29
CA ASP A 314 8.93 -13.08 2.83
C ASP A 314 8.98 -14.09 3.98
N ASN A 315 9.12 -13.64 5.23
CA ASN A 315 9.09 -14.54 6.37
C ASN A 315 7.66 -15.01 6.64
N LYS A 316 7.31 -16.18 6.06
CA LYS A 316 6.01 -16.84 6.22
C LYS A 316 5.91 -17.72 7.48
N THR A 317 7.00 -17.85 8.24
CA THR A 317 7.04 -18.71 9.44
C THR A 317 6.59 -18.00 10.71
N VAL A 318 6.53 -16.67 10.68
CA VAL A 318 6.09 -15.86 11.83
C VAL A 318 4.58 -15.66 11.75
N LYS A 319 3.91 -15.83 12.90
CA LYS A 319 2.49 -15.55 13.06
C LYS A 319 2.22 -14.05 12.95
N ARG A 320 1.43 -13.65 11.95
CA ARG A 320 1.13 -12.26 11.57
C ARG A 320 -0.03 -11.61 12.31
N ASN A 321 -0.58 -12.23 13.34
CA ASN A 321 -1.61 -11.63 14.16
C ASN A 321 -1.52 -12.22 15.57
N ALA A 322 -2.27 -11.67 16.50
CA ALA A 322 -2.36 -12.20 17.85
C ALA A 322 -3.76 -11.97 18.42
N SER A 323 -4.29 -12.95 19.15
CA SER A 323 -5.44 -12.67 20.00
C SER A 323 -5.01 -11.82 21.20
N LEU A 324 -5.98 -11.23 21.90
CA LEU A 324 -5.71 -10.51 23.16
C LEU A 324 -5.05 -11.40 24.22
N ASP A 325 -5.03 -12.73 24.10
CA ASP A 325 -4.36 -13.60 25.06
C ASP A 325 -2.88 -13.87 24.71
N GLU A 326 -2.40 -13.36 23.57
CA GLU A 326 -1.07 -13.63 23.00
C GLU A 326 -0.18 -12.39 22.92
N TYR A 327 -0.31 -11.44 23.87
CA TYR A 327 0.41 -10.17 23.90
C TYR A 327 1.93 -10.26 23.66
N SER A 328 2.58 -11.36 24.06
CA SER A 328 4.03 -11.55 23.85
C SER A 328 4.43 -11.63 22.37
N VAL A 329 3.51 -12.01 21.48
CA VAL A 329 3.76 -12.04 20.03
C VAL A 329 3.94 -10.63 19.50
N PHE A 330 3.17 -9.67 20.02
CA PHE A 330 3.16 -8.30 19.54
C PHE A 330 4.49 -7.57 19.77
N SER A 331 5.15 -7.80 20.91
CA SER A 331 6.45 -7.16 21.20
C SER A 331 7.61 -7.73 20.37
N ASN A 332 7.48 -8.93 19.79
CA ASN A 332 8.50 -9.52 18.91
C ASN A 332 8.64 -8.76 17.57
N TYR A 333 7.63 -7.98 17.20
CA TYR A 333 7.65 -7.14 16.01
C TYR A 333 8.45 -5.85 16.20
N VAL A 334 8.75 -5.46 17.46
CA VAL A 334 9.53 -4.26 17.79
C VAL A 334 11.02 -4.52 17.54
N VAL A 335 11.40 -4.53 16.26
CA VAL A 335 12.75 -4.81 15.78
C VAL A 335 13.49 -3.51 15.47
N ILE A 336 14.70 -3.38 16.01
CA ILE A 336 15.63 -2.29 15.68
C ILE A 336 16.70 -2.88 14.76
N ASN A 337 16.62 -2.53 13.48
CA ASN A 337 17.63 -2.84 12.47
C ASN A 337 18.42 -1.57 12.12
N ASP A 338 19.28 -1.68 11.10
CA ASP A 338 20.14 -0.58 10.67
C ASP A 338 19.31 0.62 10.17
N THR A 339 18.27 0.37 9.38
CA THR A 339 17.37 1.42 8.88
C THR A 339 16.62 2.13 10.00
N VAL A 340 16.05 1.42 10.98
CA VAL A 340 15.38 2.02 12.14
C VAL A 340 16.36 2.81 13.01
N SER A 341 17.58 2.29 13.19
CA SER A 341 18.64 2.97 13.94
C SER A 341 19.09 4.27 13.25
N ASP A 342 19.24 4.23 11.93
CA ASP A 342 19.56 5.40 11.11
C ASP A 342 18.45 6.46 11.16
N ILE A 343 17.18 6.06 11.00
CA ILE A 343 16.04 6.97 11.14
C ILE A 343 16.04 7.61 12.54
N SER A 344 16.23 6.84 13.61
CA SER A 344 16.32 7.35 14.98
C SER A 344 17.44 8.40 15.14
N GLY A 345 18.65 8.11 14.63
CA GLY A 345 19.76 9.06 14.65
C GLY A 345 19.49 10.34 13.85
N LYS A 346 18.84 10.21 12.69
CA LYS A 346 18.43 11.34 11.85
C LYS A 346 17.33 12.18 12.51
N LEU A 347 16.37 11.56 13.18
CA LEU A 347 15.36 12.26 13.98
C LEU A 347 16.02 13.06 15.10
N ALA A 348 16.98 12.49 15.82
CA ALA A 348 17.73 13.21 16.86
C ALA A 348 18.48 14.43 16.29
N SER A 349 19.10 14.25 15.12
CA SER A 349 19.85 15.30 14.43
C SER A 349 18.93 16.42 13.94
N GLU A 350 17.80 16.06 13.36
CA GLU A 350 16.79 16.99 12.85
C GLU A 350 16.11 17.77 13.97
N TYR A 351 15.81 17.12 15.10
CA TYR A 351 15.31 17.80 16.29
C TYR A 351 16.30 18.85 16.80
N LYS A 352 17.59 18.49 16.91
CA LYS A 352 18.65 19.42 17.33
C LYS A 352 18.88 20.55 16.35
N ARG A 353 18.71 20.30 15.04
CA ARG A 353 18.78 21.35 14.01
C ARG A 353 17.75 22.45 14.26
N VAL A 354 16.52 22.07 14.60
CA VAL A 354 15.40 23.01 14.79
C VAL A 354 15.35 23.59 16.21
N LYS A 355 15.55 22.78 17.24
CA LYS A 355 15.42 23.17 18.65
C LYS A 355 16.71 23.65 19.30
N GLY A 356 17.84 23.50 18.61
CA GLY A 356 19.17 23.83 19.11
C GLY A 356 19.94 22.60 19.58
N GLN A 357 21.27 22.68 19.48
CA GLN A 357 22.18 21.54 19.70
C GLN A 357 22.17 20.97 21.13
N ASN A 358 21.80 21.80 22.11
CA ASN A 358 21.70 21.43 23.52
C ASN A 358 20.31 20.93 23.93
N SER A 359 19.42 20.67 22.97
CA SER A 359 18.07 20.17 23.25
C SER A 359 18.11 18.76 23.85
N ASP A 360 17.21 18.52 24.81
CA ASP A 360 17.06 17.24 25.50
C ASP A 360 16.38 16.20 24.59
N LEU A 361 17.00 15.02 24.49
CA LEU A 361 16.50 13.88 23.72
C LEU A 361 15.85 12.80 24.59
N THR A 362 15.79 13.00 25.91
CA THR A 362 15.27 12.02 26.88
C THR A 362 13.90 12.39 27.46
N GLY A 363 13.48 13.64 27.28
CA GLY A 363 12.23 14.18 27.80
C GLY A 363 11.04 14.08 26.85
N GLN A 364 9.87 14.44 27.38
CA GLN A 364 8.58 14.37 26.68
C GLN A 364 8.55 15.11 25.34
N GLU A 365 9.25 16.24 25.18
CA GLU A 365 9.18 17.02 23.93
C GLU A 365 9.84 16.30 22.75
N TYR A 366 10.95 15.60 22.96
CA TYR A 366 11.55 14.77 21.91
C TYR A 366 10.70 13.53 21.64
N ALA A 367 10.14 12.90 22.68
CA ALA A 367 9.22 11.78 22.50
C ALA A 367 7.99 12.18 21.65
N ASN A 368 7.37 13.33 21.94
CA ASN A 368 6.26 13.85 21.14
C ASN A 368 6.67 14.17 19.70
N PHE A 369 7.90 14.65 19.48
CA PHE A 369 8.44 14.90 18.15
C PHE A 369 8.59 13.59 17.34
N VAL A 370 9.15 12.54 17.95
CA VAL A 370 9.25 11.20 17.32
C VAL A 370 7.85 10.63 17.03
N LEU A 371 6.90 10.78 17.95
CA LEU A 371 5.51 10.39 17.71
C LEU A 371 4.91 11.17 16.52
N GLY A 372 5.16 12.48 16.47
CA GLY A 372 4.71 13.35 15.38
C GLY A 372 5.26 12.93 14.02
N TYR A 373 6.51 12.48 13.94
CA TYR A 373 7.06 11.88 12.71
C TYR A 373 6.21 10.68 12.27
N VAL A 374 5.97 9.70 13.16
CA VAL A 374 5.19 8.51 12.80
C VAL A 374 3.76 8.87 12.39
N GLN A 375 3.07 9.70 13.18
CA GLN A 375 1.66 10.04 12.94
C GLN A 375 1.43 10.89 11.69
N MET A 376 2.41 11.71 11.30
CA MET A 376 2.24 12.66 10.20
C MET A 376 2.84 12.16 8.88
N CYS A 377 3.85 11.29 8.94
CA CYS A 377 4.61 10.83 7.77
C CYS A 377 4.18 9.46 7.25
N PHE A 378 3.28 8.76 7.95
CA PHE A 378 2.76 7.46 7.55
C PHE A 378 1.26 7.52 7.42
N TYR A 379 0.75 7.02 6.30
CA TYR A 379 -0.69 6.99 6.06
C TYR A 379 -1.38 5.90 6.88
N TYR A 380 -2.60 6.20 7.32
CA TYR A 380 -3.49 5.16 7.79
C TYR A 380 -4.22 4.57 6.57
N PRO A 381 -4.18 3.24 6.34
CA PRO A 381 -4.84 2.65 5.18
C PRO A 381 -6.36 2.85 5.27
N PRO A 382 -7.05 3.09 4.13
CA PRO A 382 -8.48 3.30 4.15
C PRO A 382 -9.19 2.02 4.58
N ASN A 383 -10.02 2.11 5.60
CA ASN A 383 -10.94 1.03 5.97
C ASN A 383 -12.28 1.29 5.28
N SER A 384 -12.80 0.30 4.57
CA SER A 384 -14.20 0.29 4.12
C SER A 384 -14.88 -0.85 4.86
N GLY A 385 -16.17 -0.72 5.20
CA GLY A 385 -16.88 -1.77 5.96
C GLY A 385 -16.85 -3.19 5.35
N SER A 386 -16.29 -3.37 4.14
CA SER A 386 -16.10 -4.65 3.46
C SER A 386 -14.64 -5.11 3.32
N VAL A 387 -13.64 -4.23 3.52
CA VAL A 387 -12.20 -4.53 3.34
C VAL A 387 -11.38 -3.72 4.36
N SER A 388 -10.65 -4.45 5.23
CA SER A 388 -9.74 -3.85 6.20
C SER A 388 -8.49 -3.26 5.52
N GLY A 389 -7.79 -2.37 6.24
CA GLY A 389 -6.53 -1.79 5.76
C GLY A 389 -5.48 -2.87 5.44
N ASP A 390 -5.35 -3.86 6.32
CA ASP A 390 -4.46 -5.00 6.11
C ASP A 390 -4.84 -5.84 4.90
N LYS A 391 -6.14 -5.97 4.63
CA LYS A 391 -6.60 -6.74 3.47
C LYS A 391 -6.17 -6.04 2.19
N MET A 392 -6.27 -4.71 2.18
CA MET A 392 -5.84 -3.88 1.06
C MET A 392 -4.32 -3.91 0.86
N MET A 393 -3.54 -3.88 1.94
CA MET A 393 -2.08 -3.76 1.87
C MET A 393 -1.37 -5.11 1.72
N TYR A 394 -1.77 -6.07 2.53
CA TYR A 394 -1.07 -7.33 2.74
C TYR A 394 -1.85 -8.54 2.24
N GLY A 395 -3.15 -8.39 1.95
CA GLY A 395 -4.03 -9.48 1.51
C GLY A 395 -4.60 -10.34 2.66
N TYR A 396 -4.38 -9.95 3.91
CA TYR A 396 -4.86 -10.63 5.12
C TYR A 396 -5.90 -9.79 5.85
N ASP A 397 -6.83 -10.42 6.55
CA ASP A 397 -7.87 -9.65 7.27
C ASP A 397 -7.28 -8.89 8.48
N ASP A 398 -6.17 -9.38 9.03
CA ASP A 398 -5.39 -8.84 10.16
C ASP A 398 -3.90 -9.22 9.94
N TYR A 399 -3.00 -8.24 10.01
CA TYR A 399 -1.57 -8.38 9.71
C TYR A 399 -0.67 -7.41 10.49
N PHE A 400 0.15 -7.94 11.39
CA PHE A 400 1.20 -7.21 12.08
C PHE A 400 2.43 -7.05 11.16
N ALA A 401 2.71 -5.81 10.79
CA ALA A 401 3.86 -5.46 9.99
C ALA A 401 5.11 -5.20 10.87
N TYR A 402 6.26 -5.67 10.41
CA TYR A 402 7.53 -5.20 10.96
C TYR A 402 7.78 -3.73 10.58
N PRO A 403 8.61 -2.97 11.33
CA PRO A 403 8.91 -1.58 11.00
C PRO A 403 9.31 -1.34 9.54
N MET A 404 10.06 -2.26 8.94
CA MET A 404 10.47 -2.16 7.53
C MET A 404 9.32 -2.27 6.53
N GLU A 405 8.28 -3.03 6.84
CA GLU A 405 7.10 -3.14 5.98
C GLU A 405 6.33 -1.82 6.00
N THR A 406 6.09 -1.23 7.18
CA THR A 406 5.49 0.11 7.32
C THR A 406 6.33 1.20 6.65
N ILE A 407 7.67 1.16 6.77
CA ILE A 407 8.61 2.08 6.09
C ILE A 407 8.54 1.93 4.56
N PHE A 408 8.52 0.70 4.07
CA PHE A 408 8.44 0.40 2.64
C PHE A 408 7.13 0.94 2.04
N TYR A 409 5.99 0.59 2.64
CA TYR A 409 4.67 1.01 2.18
C TYR A 409 4.38 2.50 2.46
N GLY A 410 5.06 3.12 3.43
CA GLY A 410 4.77 4.49 3.86
C GLY A 410 3.40 4.63 4.51
N MET A 411 2.83 3.53 4.98
CA MET A 411 1.50 3.45 5.57
C MET A 411 1.41 2.22 6.49
N GLY A 412 0.42 2.22 7.38
CA GLY A 412 0.12 1.14 8.30
C GLY A 412 -1.01 1.58 9.23
N ASP A 413 -1.77 0.64 9.78
CA ASP A 413 -2.84 0.94 10.71
C ASP A 413 -2.33 1.01 12.17
N CYS A 414 -3.19 0.75 13.16
CA CYS A 414 -2.88 1.12 14.54
C CYS A 414 -1.74 0.29 15.15
N GLU A 415 -1.66 -0.99 14.83
CA GLU A 415 -0.61 -1.93 15.24
C GLU A 415 0.71 -1.61 14.56
N ASP A 416 0.69 -1.41 13.25
CA ASP A 416 1.87 -1.17 12.42
C ASP A 416 2.58 0.12 12.85
N THR A 417 1.80 1.19 12.99
CA THR A 417 2.31 2.50 13.42
C THR A 417 2.76 2.46 14.89
N SER A 418 2.08 1.70 15.76
CA SER A 418 2.52 1.49 17.14
C SER A 418 3.84 0.71 17.22
N ILE A 419 4.00 -0.34 16.41
CA ILE A 419 5.22 -1.15 16.32
C ILE A 419 6.39 -0.28 15.84
N LEU A 420 6.20 0.50 14.77
CA LEU A 420 7.21 1.42 14.26
C LEU A 420 7.58 2.48 15.30
N ALA A 421 6.58 3.12 15.94
CA ALA A 421 6.82 4.11 16.98
C ALA A 421 7.61 3.50 18.16
N ALA A 422 7.24 2.31 18.62
CA ALA A 422 7.96 1.61 19.67
C ALA A 422 9.41 1.30 19.29
N ALA A 423 9.66 0.89 18.04
CA ALA A 423 11.01 0.61 17.55
C ALA A 423 11.87 1.88 17.55
N LEU A 424 11.33 3.00 17.08
CA LEU A 424 12.01 4.30 17.07
C LEU A 424 12.26 4.84 18.49
N PHE A 425 11.27 4.75 19.39
CA PHE A 425 11.44 5.14 20.79
C PHE A 425 12.52 4.31 21.48
N LYS A 426 12.48 2.99 21.31
CA LYS A 426 13.49 2.08 21.88
C LYS A 426 14.88 2.36 21.30
N ALA A 427 14.98 2.64 20.00
CA ALA A 427 16.23 3.07 19.35
C ALA A 427 16.71 4.45 19.84
N SER A 428 15.81 5.31 20.27
CA SER A 428 16.09 6.61 20.90
C SER A 428 16.44 6.50 22.39
N GLY A 429 16.45 5.29 22.97
CA GLY A 429 16.81 5.04 24.37
C GLY A 429 15.65 5.11 25.37
N TYR A 430 14.41 5.25 24.89
CA TYR A 430 13.23 5.19 25.77
C TYR A 430 12.91 3.75 26.16
N LYS A 431 12.31 3.59 27.35
CA LYS A 431 11.60 2.34 27.69
C LYS A 431 10.19 2.41 27.11
N VAL A 432 9.80 1.34 26.43
CA VAL A 432 8.53 1.25 25.71
C VAL A 432 7.70 0.09 26.23
N ALA A 433 6.39 0.24 26.15
CA ALA A 433 5.41 -0.81 26.35
C ALA A 433 4.47 -0.85 25.15
N MET A 434 4.00 -2.03 24.78
CA MET A 434 2.97 -2.20 23.76
C MET A 434 1.65 -2.55 24.45
N GLY A 435 0.56 -1.94 24.00
CA GLY A 435 -0.79 -2.26 24.46
C GLY A 435 -1.66 -2.66 23.28
N LEU A 436 -2.31 -3.81 23.38
CA LEU A 436 -3.46 -4.16 22.54
C LEU A 436 -4.73 -3.95 23.37
N LEU A 437 -5.66 -3.23 22.79
CA LEU A 437 -7.00 -2.99 23.29
C LEU A 437 -7.98 -3.61 22.30
N PRO A 438 -9.24 -3.89 22.68
CA PRO A 438 -10.23 -4.36 21.72
C PRO A 438 -10.33 -3.40 20.52
N GLY A 439 -9.90 -3.88 19.34
CA GLY A 439 -9.91 -3.13 18.08
C GLY A 439 -8.91 -1.98 17.99
N HIS A 440 -7.88 -1.93 18.85
CA HIS A 440 -6.89 -0.86 18.79
C HIS A 440 -5.53 -1.27 19.37
N ALA A 441 -4.45 -0.73 18.83
CA ALA A 441 -3.11 -0.86 19.38
C ALA A 441 -2.53 0.50 19.78
N VAL A 442 -1.77 0.51 20.87
CA VAL A 442 -1.12 1.70 21.41
C VAL A 442 0.31 1.40 21.82
N VAL A 443 1.15 2.44 21.79
CA VAL A 443 2.49 2.43 22.36
C VAL A 443 2.54 3.31 23.61
N GLY A 444 3.11 2.77 24.68
CA GLY A 444 3.43 3.49 25.91
C GLY A 444 4.92 3.82 25.98
N VAL A 445 5.25 5.03 26.44
CA VAL A 445 6.63 5.48 26.63
C VAL A 445 6.84 5.91 28.08
N SER A 446 7.90 5.38 28.72
CA SER A 446 8.28 5.79 30.07
C SER A 446 9.03 7.11 30.03
N LEU A 447 8.55 8.09 30.79
CA LEU A 447 9.16 9.40 30.95
C LEU A 447 9.51 9.65 32.42
N THR A 448 10.57 10.40 32.68
CA THR A 448 10.94 10.85 34.03
C THR A 448 9.97 11.92 34.54
N SER A 449 9.39 12.70 33.64
CA SER A 449 8.32 13.65 33.90
C SER A 449 7.34 13.68 32.73
N TYR A 450 6.05 13.85 33.05
CA TYR A 450 4.99 13.96 32.06
C TYR A 450 4.06 15.11 32.43
N THR A 451 3.93 16.05 31.50
CA THR A 451 2.92 17.12 31.53
C THR A 451 1.81 16.73 30.58
N ALA A 452 0.64 16.42 31.12
CA ALA A 452 -0.53 16.14 30.30
C ALA A 452 -0.92 17.36 29.46
N PRO A 453 -1.40 17.17 28.22
CA PRO A 453 -2.03 18.25 27.48
C PRO A 453 -3.22 18.80 28.28
N SER A 454 -3.44 20.11 28.22
CA SER A 454 -4.54 20.76 28.93
C SER A 454 -5.89 20.12 28.57
N GLY A 455 -6.65 19.67 29.57
CA GLY A 455 -7.97 19.02 29.39
C GLY A 455 -7.98 17.51 29.49
N TRP A 456 -6.83 16.84 29.66
CA TRP A 456 -6.75 15.40 29.86
C TRP A 456 -6.72 15.04 31.36
N VAL A 457 -7.54 14.07 31.76
CA VAL A 457 -7.51 13.50 33.12
C VAL A 457 -6.35 12.52 33.19
N THR A 458 -5.34 12.82 34.02
CA THR A 458 -4.28 11.85 34.33
C THR A 458 -4.80 10.85 35.35
N SER A 459 -4.80 9.57 35.01
CA SER A 459 -4.78 8.52 36.03
C SER A 459 -3.32 8.25 36.37
N LYS A 460 -2.96 8.38 37.66
CA LYS A 460 -1.69 7.85 38.13
C LYS A 460 -1.82 6.32 38.11
N ILE A 461 -1.00 5.65 37.31
CA ILE A 461 -0.82 4.19 37.34
C ILE A 461 0.07 3.85 38.53
#